data_AF-A0AAW2R1U3-F1
#
_entry.id   AF-A0AAW2R1U3-F1
#
_cell.length_a   1.000
_cell.length_b   1.000
_cell.length_c   1.000
_cell.angle_alpha   90.00
_cell.angle_beta   90.00
_cell.angle_gamma   90.00
#
_symmetry.space_group_name_H-M   'P 1'
#
loop_
_entity.id
_entity.type
_entity.pdbx_description
1 polymer ?
#
loop_
_entity_poly.entity_id
_entity_poly.type
_entity_poly.pdbx_seq_one_letter_code
_entity_poly.pdbx_strand_id
1 'polypeptide(L)'
;MAVSKSINKHRSYISVPAQIINSISQSSLDSLLEPSKKKQSSSKLRVLLKNPRFFIFLIFVFGLVCMLRSFEYPMTPFTQKPCSVSQEKASISSGFSSSQLSIGEKDQEIGEKREFWKQPEGMGYRPCLDFSEKYLKESGEIVKDRTKYLMVVVSGGMNQQRNQIVDAVVIARILGAALVVPILQVNVIWGDESEFADIFDLEHFKNVLANDVRIVSSLPSTHLMTRPVEEKRTPLHVSPEWIRSRYLRRLRRDGVLLLRGLDSRLSKDLPSDLQKLRCKVAFQALRFAPHILELGNKLTERMRSKGHYLALHLRMEKDVWVRTGCLPGLSHEYDEMINNERKARPKLLTSRSNMTYHDRKLAGLCPLNALEVARLLKALGAPTSTRIYWAGGVPLGGREALLPLTREFPHFYNKDDLALPGELEPFATKASLMAAIDYIVSENSDVFMASHGGNMGHAIQMLPYFMNSSLPEAEFNRVILDLHRDSLGQPELRTSKAGRDVTKYPIPECMCNNTITQHSSA
;
A
#
# COMPACT_ATOMS: atom_id res chain seq x y z
N MET A 1 39.74 -12.01 -5.07
CA MET A 1 38.36 -12.29 -4.62
C MET A 1 37.61 -10.97 -4.63
N ALA A 2 36.71 -10.79 -5.61
CA ALA A 2 36.10 -9.51 -5.91
C ALA A 2 35.00 -9.17 -4.89
N VAL A 3 35.18 -8.05 -4.19
CA VAL A 3 34.19 -7.44 -3.31
C VAL A 3 33.15 -6.75 -4.19
N SER A 4 31.91 -7.23 -4.16
CA SER A 4 30.77 -6.59 -4.81
C SER A 4 30.51 -5.23 -4.16
N LYS A 5 30.78 -4.14 -4.90
CA LYS A 5 30.41 -2.78 -4.51
C LYS A 5 28.89 -2.64 -4.62
N SER A 6 28.21 -2.53 -3.48
CA SER A 6 26.81 -2.10 -3.39
C SER A 6 26.69 -0.65 -3.89
N ILE A 7 26.18 -0.46 -5.10
CA ILE A 7 25.80 0.85 -5.62
C ILE A 7 24.43 1.20 -5.02
N ASN A 8 24.39 2.16 -4.09
CA ASN A 8 23.13 2.79 -3.66
C ASN A 8 22.50 3.48 -4.88
N LYS A 9 21.45 2.89 -5.45
CA LYS A 9 20.68 3.49 -6.54
C LYS A 9 19.44 4.18 -5.98
N HIS A 10 19.35 5.48 -6.19
CA HIS A 10 18.16 6.29 -5.98
C HIS A 10 17.15 5.95 -7.09
N ARG A 11 15.93 5.56 -6.71
CA ARG A 11 14.84 5.20 -7.63
C ARG A 11 13.77 6.26 -7.55
N SER A 12 13.27 6.72 -8.71
CA SER A 12 12.12 7.61 -8.80
C SER A 12 10.86 6.80 -8.67
N TYR A 13 10.06 7.15 -7.67
CA TYR A 13 8.67 6.75 -7.64
C TYR A 13 7.86 7.93 -8.15
N ILE A 14 6.97 7.72 -9.12
CA ILE A 14 5.78 8.56 -9.21
C ILE A 14 4.96 8.17 -8.00
N SER A 15 5.25 8.78 -6.84
CA SER A 15 4.59 8.47 -5.58
C SER A 15 3.90 9.67 -5.00
N VAL A 16 2.68 9.38 -4.58
CA VAL A 16 1.76 10.33 -3.98
C VAL A 16 1.27 9.76 -2.65
N PRO A 17 1.21 10.59 -1.62
CA PRO A 17 0.33 10.43 -0.48
C PRO A 17 -1.17 10.35 -0.82
N ALA A 18 -1.69 9.16 -1.14
CA ALA A 18 -3.12 8.91 -1.02
C ALA A 18 -3.56 9.00 0.47
N GLN A 19 -4.03 10.17 0.90
CA GLN A 19 -5.00 10.25 1.98
C GLN A 19 -6.36 9.89 1.37
N ILE A 20 -7.17 9.12 2.11
CA ILE A 20 -8.47 8.58 1.69
C ILE A 20 -8.39 7.30 0.82
N ILE A 21 -7.72 6.27 1.32
CA ILE A 21 -8.23 4.90 1.13
C ILE A 21 -8.13 4.20 2.49
N ASN A 22 -9.25 4.08 3.20
CA ASN A 22 -9.34 3.11 4.29
C ASN A 22 -9.02 1.75 3.68
N SER A 23 -7.93 1.12 4.13
CA SER A 23 -7.57 -0.23 3.77
C SER A 23 -8.81 -1.11 3.93
N ILE A 24 -9.35 -1.59 2.81
CA ILE A 24 -10.55 -2.40 2.83
C ILE A 24 -10.16 -3.77 3.39
N SER A 25 -10.32 -3.94 4.70
CA SER A 25 -9.87 -5.14 5.38
C SER A 25 -10.72 -6.34 4.97
N GLN A 26 -10.07 -7.46 4.67
CA GLN A 26 -10.72 -8.74 4.36
C GLN A 26 -11.51 -9.37 5.54
N SER A 27 -11.65 -8.75 6.72
CA SER A 27 -12.46 -9.35 7.80
C SER A 27 -13.93 -9.57 7.45
N SER A 28 -14.43 -8.94 6.37
CA SER A 28 -15.76 -9.25 5.83
C SER A 28 -15.82 -10.63 5.18
N LEU A 29 -14.70 -11.20 4.72
CA LEU A 29 -14.61 -12.51 4.07
C LEU A 29 -14.51 -13.69 5.06
N ASP A 30 -13.83 -13.54 6.20
CA ASP A 30 -13.70 -14.63 7.19
C ASP A 30 -15.04 -15.02 7.85
N SER A 31 -16.03 -14.11 7.83
CA SER A 31 -17.40 -14.41 8.28
C SER A 31 -18.17 -15.34 7.35
N LEU A 32 -17.66 -15.64 6.15
CA LEU A 32 -18.35 -16.39 5.10
C LEU A 32 -18.00 -17.88 5.06
N LEU A 33 -17.10 -18.35 5.94
CA LEU A 33 -16.58 -19.72 5.91
C LEU A 33 -16.99 -20.59 7.12
N GLU A 34 -17.97 -20.17 7.92
CA GLU A 34 -18.63 -21.08 8.87
C GLU A 34 -19.84 -21.77 8.21
N PRO A 35 -19.93 -23.11 8.23
CA PRO A 35 -21.13 -23.80 7.79
C PRO A 35 -22.28 -23.45 8.75
N SER A 36 -23.41 -23.03 8.18
CA SER A 36 -24.57 -22.56 8.94
C SER A 36 -25.09 -23.64 9.89
N LYS A 37 -24.86 -23.48 11.21
CA LYS A 37 -25.66 -24.18 12.21
C LYS A 37 -26.94 -23.40 12.47
N LYS A 38 -28.06 -23.93 11.99
CA LYS A 38 -29.40 -23.54 12.46
C LYS A 38 -29.48 -23.77 13.97
N LYS A 39 -29.93 -22.77 14.74
CA LYS A 39 -30.80 -22.96 15.91
C LYS A 39 -31.47 -21.64 16.32
N GLN A 40 -32.79 -21.72 16.48
CA GLN A 40 -33.68 -20.71 17.05
C GLN A 40 -33.31 -20.42 18.51
N SER A 41 -33.41 -19.15 18.91
CA SER A 41 -33.75 -18.77 20.29
C SER A 41 -34.35 -17.37 20.29
N SER A 42 -35.61 -17.29 20.73
CA SER A 42 -36.37 -16.07 20.99
C SER A 42 -35.90 -15.41 22.28
N SER A 43 -35.56 -14.12 22.27
CA SER A 43 -35.43 -13.33 23.51
C SER A 43 -36.47 -12.20 23.56
N LYS A 44 -37.09 -12.08 24.74
CA LYS A 44 -38.27 -11.30 25.11
C LYS A 44 -38.04 -9.77 25.12
N LEU A 45 -37.18 -9.23 24.25
CA LEU A 45 -36.86 -7.79 24.20
C LEU A 45 -37.71 -7.00 23.20
N ARG A 46 -38.44 -7.67 22.29
CA ARG A 46 -39.27 -7.03 21.27
C ARG A 46 -40.65 -6.53 21.74
N VAL A 47 -41.03 -6.79 22.99
CA VAL A 47 -42.36 -6.40 23.51
C VAL A 47 -42.35 -5.03 24.19
N LEU A 48 -41.21 -4.52 24.67
CA LEU A 48 -41.17 -3.25 25.40
C LEU A 48 -41.16 -1.99 24.49
N LEU A 49 -40.69 -2.11 23.25
CA LEU A 49 -40.54 -0.98 22.31
C LEU A 49 -41.81 -0.63 21.51
N LYS A 50 -42.93 -1.31 21.75
CA LYS A 50 -44.21 -1.03 21.06
C LYS A 50 -45.19 -0.20 21.89
N ASN A 51 -44.83 0.22 23.11
CA ASN A 51 -45.73 0.99 23.97
C ASN A 51 -45.50 2.50 23.79
N PRO A 52 -46.44 3.25 23.16
CA PRO A 52 -46.26 4.66 22.83
C PRO A 52 -46.07 5.56 24.06
N ARG A 53 -46.55 5.14 25.25
CA ARG A 53 -46.35 5.88 26.50
C ARG A 53 -44.89 5.92 26.97
N PHE A 54 -44.10 4.89 26.66
CA PHE A 54 -42.69 4.84 27.05
C PHE A 54 -41.82 5.75 26.17
N PHE A 55 -42.19 5.90 24.89
CA PHE A 55 -41.50 6.78 23.95
C PHE A 55 -41.74 8.27 24.29
N ILE A 56 -42.97 8.61 24.70
CA ILE A 56 -43.32 9.97 25.14
C ILE A 56 -42.56 10.34 26.42
N PHE A 57 -42.43 9.40 27.37
CA PHE A 57 -41.65 9.62 28.60
C PHE A 57 -40.17 9.90 28.31
N LEU A 58 -39.56 9.17 27.37
CA LEU A 58 -38.16 9.36 26.97
C LEU A 58 -37.91 10.74 26.33
N ILE A 59 -38.84 11.23 25.51
CA ILE A 59 -38.77 12.58 24.91
C ILE A 59 -38.89 13.65 26.00
N PHE A 60 -39.78 13.47 26.98
CA PHE A 60 -39.98 14.43 28.06
C PHE A 60 -38.75 14.55 28.97
N VAL A 61 -38.11 13.42 29.31
CA VAL A 61 -36.88 13.40 30.12
C VAL A 61 -35.72 14.07 29.37
N PHE A 62 -35.60 13.85 28.05
CA PHE A 62 -34.54 14.46 27.26
C PHE A 62 -34.73 15.99 27.13
N GLY A 63 -35.97 16.45 26.96
CA GLY A 63 -36.31 17.88 26.95
C GLY A 63 -36.00 18.60 28.27
N LEU A 64 -36.28 17.94 29.41
CA LEU A 64 -36.01 18.52 30.74
C LEU A 64 -34.51 18.69 31.01
N VAL A 65 -33.68 17.75 30.54
CA VAL A 65 -32.21 17.81 30.69
C VAL A 65 -31.59 18.90 29.81
N CYS A 66 -32.15 19.16 28.62
CA CYS A 66 -31.70 20.25 27.76
C CYS A 66 -32.03 21.63 28.35
N MET A 67 -33.20 21.80 28.95
CA MET A 67 -33.61 23.07 29.57
C MET A 67 -32.78 23.40 30.83
N LEU A 68 -32.33 22.40 31.57
CA LEU A 68 -31.47 22.58 32.76
C LEU A 68 -30.01 22.95 32.42
N ARG A 69 -29.60 22.85 31.15
CA ARG A 69 -28.22 23.15 30.70
C ARG A 69 -28.04 24.54 30.10
N SER A 70 -29.09 25.35 30.03
CA SER A 70 -29.08 26.68 29.40
C SER A 70 -28.90 27.86 30.38
N PHE A 71 -28.51 27.60 31.64
CA PHE A 71 -28.46 28.63 32.70
C PHE A 71 -27.07 28.93 33.29
N GLU A 72 -25.98 28.70 32.56
CA GLU A 72 -24.65 29.16 32.98
C GLU A 72 -23.81 29.67 31.80
N TYR A 73 -23.91 30.97 31.47
CA TYR A 73 -22.80 31.76 30.91
C TYR A 73 -23.02 33.26 31.21
N PRO A 74 -22.10 33.96 31.91
CA PRO A 74 -22.18 35.40 32.09
C PRO A 74 -21.59 36.18 30.91
N MET A 75 -22.25 37.30 30.60
CA MET A 75 -21.82 38.40 29.73
C MET A 75 -20.64 39.20 30.29
N THR A 76 -19.79 39.78 29.44
CA THR A 76 -19.20 41.15 29.57
C THR A 76 -18.45 41.57 28.29
N PRO A 77 -18.23 42.88 28.02
CA PRO A 77 -18.67 43.50 26.77
C PRO A 77 -17.55 44.06 25.86
N PHE A 78 -17.96 44.39 24.63
CA PHE A 78 -17.19 45.09 23.60
C PHE A 78 -17.00 46.60 23.90
N THR A 79 -15.80 47.12 23.64
CA THR A 79 -15.49 48.55 23.45
C THR A 79 -14.85 48.79 22.08
N GLN A 80 -15.09 49.98 21.51
CA GLN A 80 -14.77 50.41 20.15
C GLN A 80 -13.33 50.92 19.95
N LYS A 81 -12.84 50.67 18.71
CA LYS A 81 -11.78 51.24 17.79
C LYS A 81 -11.16 52.63 18.11
N PRO A 82 -10.07 53.16 17.44
CA PRO A 82 -9.55 52.87 16.08
C PRO A 82 -8.02 53.06 15.75
N CYS A 83 -7.69 52.88 14.45
CA CYS A 83 -6.48 53.31 13.67
C CYS A 83 -5.19 52.45 13.79
N SER A 84 -4.34 52.21 12.77
CA SER A 84 -4.17 52.76 11.40
C SER A 84 -3.21 51.87 10.55
N VAL A 85 -3.48 51.80 9.23
CA VAL A 85 -2.57 51.83 8.05
C VAL A 85 -1.20 51.12 8.16
N SER A 86 -0.87 50.12 7.32
CA SER A 86 -0.18 50.40 6.03
C SER A 86 -0.25 49.25 5.03
N GLN A 87 -0.71 49.59 3.83
CA GLN A 87 -0.38 48.92 2.56
C GLN A 87 1.08 49.24 2.21
N GLU A 88 1.85 48.22 1.87
CA GLU A 88 3.02 48.39 0.99
C GLU A 88 2.73 47.71 -0.34
N LYS A 89 2.56 48.54 -1.36
CA LYS A 89 2.83 48.21 -2.76
C LYS A 89 4.31 48.51 -3.00
N ALA A 90 5.06 47.53 -3.49
CA ALA A 90 6.26 47.77 -4.28
C ALA A 90 6.23 46.87 -5.52
N SER A 91 5.95 47.52 -6.64
CA SER A 91 6.19 47.09 -8.02
C SER A 91 7.64 46.67 -8.25
N ILE A 92 7.88 45.74 -9.19
CA ILE A 92 8.97 45.83 -10.19
C ILE A 92 8.69 44.91 -11.39
N SER A 93 8.66 45.57 -12.56
CA SER A 93 9.10 45.16 -13.90
C SER A 93 8.46 43.96 -14.62
N SER A 94 7.52 44.29 -15.49
CA SER A 94 7.32 43.66 -16.79
C SER A 94 8.46 44.04 -17.74
N GLY A 95 9.43 43.14 -17.94
CA GLY A 95 10.43 43.22 -19.00
C GLY A 95 10.13 42.19 -20.08
N PHE A 96 9.27 42.55 -21.03
CA PHE A 96 9.15 41.82 -22.30
C PHE A 96 10.36 42.20 -23.15
N SER A 97 11.36 41.33 -23.23
CA SER A 97 12.41 41.41 -24.26
C SER A 97 12.16 40.29 -25.25
N SER A 98 11.65 40.68 -26.42
CA SER A 98 11.60 39.85 -27.61
C SER A 98 13.03 39.64 -28.12
N SER A 99 13.65 38.54 -27.72
CA SER A 99 14.79 37.98 -28.47
C SER A 99 14.30 36.76 -29.23
N GLN A 100 14.18 36.94 -30.55
CA GLN A 100 14.17 35.84 -31.51
C GLN A 100 15.41 34.97 -31.24
N LEU A 101 15.19 33.72 -30.87
CA LEU A 101 16.18 32.67 -30.94
C LEU A 101 15.41 31.40 -31.29
N SER A 102 15.32 31.16 -32.60
CA SER A 102 15.08 29.85 -33.18
C SER A 102 16.23 28.93 -32.76
N ILE A 103 16.16 28.42 -31.53
CA ILE A 103 16.93 27.28 -31.03
C ILE A 103 15.98 26.08 -31.13
N GLY A 104 16.43 25.06 -31.85
CA GLY A 104 15.57 24.11 -32.54
C GLY A 104 14.70 23.26 -31.63
N GLU A 105 13.54 22.86 -32.17
CA GLU A 105 12.65 21.82 -31.60
C GLU A 105 13.43 20.57 -31.16
N LYS A 106 14.55 20.23 -31.81
CA LYS A 106 15.42 19.13 -31.41
C LYS A 106 16.08 19.31 -30.04
N ASP A 107 16.53 20.51 -29.66
CA ASP A 107 17.18 20.73 -28.37
C ASP A 107 16.16 20.78 -27.22
N GLN A 108 14.95 21.27 -27.49
CA GLN A 108 13.83 21.26 -26.55
C GLN A 108 13.30 19.84 -26.33
N GLU A 109 13.15 19.05 -27.41
CA GLU A 109 12.76 17.64 -27.34
C GLU A 109 13.83 16.76 -26.65
N ILE A 110 15.13 17.07 -26.83
CA ILE A 110 16.22 16.40 -26.10
C ILE A 110 16.23 16.80 -24.63
N GLY A 111 15.90 18.06 -24.30
CA GLY A 111 15.78 18.57 -22.93
C GLY A 111 14.63 17.91 -22.17
N GLU A 112 13.43 17.87 -22.76
CA GLU A 112 12.24 17.22 -22.21
C GLU A 112 12.44 15.71 -22.02
N LYS A 113 13.09 15.04 -22.99
CA LYS A 113 13.47 13.61 -22.88
C LYS A 113 14.39 13.34 -21.69
N ARG A 114 15.27 14.28 -21.31
CA ARG A 114 16.15 14.14 -20.14
C ARG A 114 15.43 14.40 -18.81
N GLU A 115 14.39 15.22 -18.84
CA GLU A 115 13.62 15.58 -17.65
C GLU A 115 12.78 14.40 -17.12
N PHE A 116 12.13 13.63 -18.01
CA PHE A 116 11.31 12.47 -17.62
C PHE A 116 12.09 11.41 -16.81
N TRP A 117 13.36 11.19 -17.14
CA TRP A 117 14.21 10.20 -16.47
C TRP A 117 14.95 10.73 -15.24
N LYS A 118 14.80 12.03 -14.93
CA LYS A 118 15.52 12.69 -13.85
C LYS A 118 15.12 12.10 -12.50
N GLN A 119 16.12 11.67 -11.73
CA GLN A 119 15.90 11.09 -10.41
C GLN A 119 15.82 12.17 -9.32
N PRO A 120 14.98 12.00 -8.28
CA PRO A 120 14.95 12.91 -7.15
C PRO A 120 16.29 12.86 -6.40
N GLU A 121 16.73 14.01 -5.89
CA GLU A 121 18.03 14.16 -5.22
C GLU A 121 18.11 13.41 -3.87
N GLY A 122 16.99 12.88 -3.36
CA GLY A 122 16.94 12.07 -2.14
C GLY A 122 17.24 12.83 -0.85
N MET A 123 17.50 14.14 -0.93
CA MET A 123 17.70 15.08 0.18
C MET A 123 18.73 14.62 1.24
N GLY A 124 19.68 13.76 0.87
CA GLY A 124 20.68 13.20 1.79
C GLY A 124 20.17 12.10 2.73
N TYR A 125 18.91 11.67 2.61
CA TYR A 125 18.37 10.57 3.42
C TYR A 125 18.95 9.23 3.00
N ARG A 126 19.29 8.41 3.99
CA ARG A 126 19.77 7.04 3.81
C ARG A 126 19.05 6.08 4.76
N PRO A 127 18.91 4.80 4.39
CA PRO A 127 18.38 3.79 5.31
C PRO A 127 19.19 3.74 6.61
N CYS A 128 18.51 3.74 7.75
CA CYS A 128 19.10 3.65 9.08
C CYS A 128 18.11 2.97 10.03
N LEU A 129 18.61 2.23 11.03
CA LEU A 129 17.77 1.56 12.02
C LEU A 129 18.48 1.54 13.38
N ASP A 130 18.53 2.69 14.03
CA ASP A 130 19.20 2.83 15.33
C ASP A 130 18.21 2.53 16.46
N PHE A 131 18.20 1.30 16.97
CA PHE A 131 17.31 0.89 18.07
C PHE A 131 17.79 1.45 19.42
N SER A 132 16.86 1.76 20.32
CA SER A 132 17.22 2.20 21.67
C SER A 132 17.93 1.10 22.49
N GLU A 133 18.78 1.50 23.44
CA GLU A 133 19.42 0.55 24.37
C GLU A 133 18.39 -0.30 25.13
N LYS A 134 17.26 0.32 25.51
CA LYS A 134 16.14 -0.37 26.14
C LYS A 134 15.62 -1.51 25.26
N TYR A 135 15.40 -1.24 23.97
CA TYR A 135 14.95 -2.25 23.03
C TYR A 135 15.94 -3.42 22.94
N LEU A 136 17.24 -3.12 22.82
CA LEU A 136 18.30 -4.12 22.73
C LEU A 136 18.36 -5.00 23.99
N LYS A 137 18.26 -4.40 25.17
CA LYS A 137 18.22 -5.13 26.45
C LYS A 137 17.00 -6.06 26.54
N GLU A 138 15.81 -5.56 26.21
CA GLU A 138 14.57 -6.36 26.19
C GLU A 138 14.64 -7.51 25.17
N SER A 139 15.34 -7.31 24.04
CA SER A 139 15.54 -8.37 23.05
C SER A 139 16.28 -9.57 23.60
N GLY A 140 17.33 -9.34 24.39
CA GLY A 140 18.13 -10.42 24.98
C GLY A 140 17.30 -11.41 25.81
N GLU A 141 16.29 -10.90 26.52
CA GLU A 141 15.35 -11.72 27.31
C GLU A 141 14.31 -12.41 26.40
N ILE A 142 13.72 -11.68 25.46
CA ILE A 142 12.67 -12.19 24.57
C ILE A 142 13.15 -13.36 23.71
N VAL A 143 14.36 -13.30 23.16
CA VAL A 143 14.87 -14.35 22.25
C VAL A 143 15.24 -15.65 22.97
N LYS A 144 15.45 -15.59 24.29
CA LYS A 144 15.76 -16.75 25.14
C LYS A 144 14.51 -17.53 25.55
N ASP A 145 13.35 -16.87 25.61
CA ASP A 145 12.08 -17.48 26.02
C ASP A 145 11.64 -18.60 25.05
N ARG A 146 11.40 -19.80 25.60
CA ARG A 146 10.99 -21.01 24.87
C ARG A 146 9.59 -21.50 25.26
N THR A 147 8.80 -20.64 25.90
CA THR A 147 7.50 -21.03 26.50
C THR A 147 6.29 -20.48 25.74
N LYS A 148 6.48 -19.45 24.91
CA LYS A 148 5.40 -18.76 24.19
C LYS A 148 5.66 -18.77 22.69
N TYR A 149 4.68 -19.26 21.94
CA TYR A 149 4.72 -19.38 20.49
C TYR A 149 3.52 -18.69 19.87
N LEU A 150 3.79 -17.79 18.91
CA LEU A 150 2.78 -17.16 18.08
C LEU A 150 2.75 -17.87 16.72
N MET A 151 1.59 -18.39 16.35
CA MET A 151 1.29 -18.85 15.01
C MET A 151 0.41 -17.83 14.31
N VAL A 152 0.67 -17.58 13.04
CA VAL A 152 -0.13 -16.67 12.22
C VAL A 152 -0.48 -17.32 10.90
N VAL A 153 -1.72 -17.13 10.46
CA VAL A 153 -2.15 -17.44 9.10
C VAL A 153 -2.39 -16.13 8.39
N VAL A 154 -1.65 -15.91 7.32
CA VAL A 154 -1.73 -14.69 6.50
C VAL A 154 -2.45 -15.00 5.20
N SER A 155 -3.27 -14.07 4.73
CA SER A 155 -4.15 -14.29 3.58
C SER A 155 -4.07 -13.14 2.57
N GLY A 156 -4.74 -13.30 1.43
CA GLY A 156 -4.77 -12.27 0.39
C GLY A 156 -3.56 -12.33 -0.55
N GLY A 157 -3.36 -11.26 -1.33
CA GLY A 157 -2.29 -11.17 -2.32
C GLY A 157 -0.90 -10.95 -1.72
N MET A 158 0.16 -11.15 -2.51
CA MET A 158 1.55 -11.05 -2.05
C MET A 158 1.82 -9.79 -1.21
N ASN A 159 1.37 -8.60 -1.64
CA ASN A 159 1.54 -7.37 -0.86
C ASN A 159 0.76 -7.36 0.47
N GLN A 160 -0.43 -7.96 0.51
CA GLN A 160 -1.22 -8.11 1.75
C GLN A 160 -0.57 -9.12 2.69
N GLN A 161 -0.04 -10.22 2.16
CA GLN A 161 0.70 -11.21 2.93
C GLN A 161 1.97 -10.58 3.54
N ARG A 162 2.76 -9.83 2.76
CA ARG A 162 3.95 -9.11 3.26
C ARG A 162 3.61 -8.19 4.43
N ASN A 163 2.57 -7.36 4.30
CA ASN A 163 2.14 -6.46 5.38
C ASN A 163 1.70 -7.22 6.64
N GLN A 164 0.99 -8.33 6.49
CA GLN A 164 0.59 -9.16 7.63
C GLN A 164 1.77 -9.86 8.29
N ILE A 165 2.79 -10.29 7.53
CA ILE A 165 4.01 -10.87 8.08
C ILE A 165 4.79 -9.82 8.89
N VAL A 166 4.89 -8.58 8.37
CA VAL A 166 5.48 -7.45 9.10
C VAL A 166 4.77 -7.23 10.43
N ASP A 167 3.44 -7.15 10.43
CA ASP A 167 2.65 -6.97 11.64
C ASP A 167 2.77 -8.19 12.59
N ALA A 168 2.85 -9.41 12.07
CA ALA A 168 3.03 -10.62 12.86
C ALA A 168 4.36 -10.62 13.65
N VAL A 169 5.47 -10.20 13.04
CA VAL A 169 6.76 -10.08 13.73
C VAL A 169 6.67 -9.04 14.84
N VAL A 170 6.01 -7.90 14.59
CA VAL A 170 5.82 -6.86 15.62
C VAL A 170 4.91 -7.34 16.76
N ILE A 171 3.85 -8.08 16.46
CA ILE A 171 2.97 -8.65 17.48
C ILE A 171 3.73 -9.68 18.33
N ALA A 172 4.54 -10.55 17.70
CA ALA A 172 5.41 -11.48 18.41
C ALA A 172 6.37 -10.73 19.35
N ARG A 173 6.95 -9.62 18.88
CA ARG A 173 7.79 -8.72 19.69
C ARG A 173 7.03 -8.15 20.88
N ILE A 174 5.83 -7.62 20.68
CA ILE A 174 4.99 -7.01 21.74
C ILE A 174 4.65 -8.04 22.83
N LEU A 175 4.41 -9.29 22.45
CA LEU A 175 4.06 -10.40 23.34
C LEU A 175 5.28 -11.08 23.97
N GLY A 176 6.49 -10.78 23.50
CA GLY A 176 7.72 -11.47 23.89
C GLY A 176 7.62 -12.97 23.59
N ALA A 177 7.17 -13.32 22.39
CA ALA A 177 6.94 -14.70 21.95
C ALA A 177 7.81 -15.05 20.76
N ALA A 178 8.14 -16.33 20.61
CA ALA A 178 8.71 -16.84 19.37
C ALA A 178 7.64 -16.83 18.27
N LEU A 179 7.98 -16.38 17.06
CA LEU A 179 7.11 -16.49 15.90
C LEU A 179 7.39 -17.81 15.19
N VAL A 180 6.36 -18.63 15.05
CA VAL A 180 6.39 -19.76 14.11
C VAL A 180 6.26 -19.19 12.70
N VAL A 181 7.03 -19.71 11.74
CA VAL A 181 7.00 -19.26 10.34
C VAL A 181 5.54 -19.09 9.87
N PRO A 182 5.17 -17.91 9.34
CA PRO A 182 3.81 -17.63 8.91
C PRO A 182 3.28 -18.65 7.90
N ILE A 183 2.04 -19.09 8.11
CA ILE A 183 1.34 -19.99 7.21
C ILE A 183 0.63 -19.13 6.16
N LEU A 184 0.92 -19.37 4.87
CA LEU A 184 0.26 -18.69 3.77
C LEU A 184 -1.06 -19.41 3.46
N GLN A 185 -2.18 -18.68 3.55
CA GLN A 185 -3.48 -19.23 3.21
C GLN A 185 -3.64 -19.27 1.68
N VAL A 186 -3.96 -20.46 1.16
CA VAL A 186 -4.29 -20.66 -0.26
C VAL A 186 -5.42 -19.72 -0.66
N ASN A 187 -5.15 -18.89 -1.68
CA ASN A 187 -6.13 -17.95 -2.18
C ASN A 187 -7.03 -18.62 -3.22
N VAL A 188 -8.34 -18.57 -3.01
CA VAL A 188 -9.34 -19.21 -3.89
C VAL A 188 -9.35 -18.62 -5.32
N ILE A 189 -8.85 -17.40 -5.51
CA ILE A 189 -8.80 -16.73 -6.83
C ILE A 189 -7.60 -17.21 -7.64
N TRP A 190 -6.45 -17.42 -6.98
CA TRP A 190 -5.19 -17.75 -7.68
C TRP A 190 -4.78 -19.21 -7.56
N GLY A 191 -5.36 -19.96 -6.61
CA GLY A 191 -5.08 -21.39 -6.41
C GLY A 191 -3.65 -21.70 -6.02
N ASP A 192 -2.92 -20.72 -5.47
CA ASP A 192 -1.49 -20.85 -5.16
C ASP A 192 -1.29 -21.49 -3.77
N GLU A 193 -0.65 -22.65 -3.77
CA GLU A 193 -0.33 -23.45 -2.58
C GLU A 193 1.09 -23.21 -2.06
N SER A 194 1.80 -22.20 -2.57
CA SER A 194 3.16 -21.87 -2.15
C SER A 194 3.27 -21.63 -0.65
N GLU A 195 4.32 -22.19 -0.05
CA GLU A 195 4.67 -21.96 1.35
C GLU A 195 5.58 -20.72 1.52
N PHE A 196 5.83 -20.32 2.77
CA PHE A 196 6.71 -19.18 3.06
C PHE A 196 8.08 -19.30 2.38
N ALA A 197 8.70 -20.48 2.45
CA ALA A 197 10.04 -20.73 1.92
C ALA A 197 10.08 -20.84 0.38
N ASP A 198 8.94 -21.06 -0.27
CA ASP A 198 8.85 -20.98 -1.74
C ASP A 198 9.00 -19.53 -2.21
N ILE A 199 8.48 -18.56 -1.44
CA ILE A 199 8.42 -17.15 -1.83
C ILE A 199 9.58 -16.35 -1.23
N PHE A 200 9.89 -16.57 0.05
CA PHE A 200 10.86 -15.79 0.80
C PHE A 200 12.05 -16.64 1.26
N ASP A 201 13.22 -16.01 1.34
CA ASP A 201 14.42 -16.62 1.87
C ASP A 201 14.28 -16.80 3.40
N LEU A 202 13.88 -18.01 3.82
CA LEU A 202 13.60 -18.34 5.21
C LEU A 202 14.83 -18.20 6.12
N GLU A 203 16.01 -18.63 5.66
CA GLU A 203 17.21 -18.54 6.48
C GLU A 203 17.67 -17.10 6.62
N HIS A 204 17.60 -16.30 5.54
CA HIS A 204 17.83 -14.86 5.61
C HIS A 204 16.86 -14.18 6.58
N PHE A 205 15.56 -14.52 6.51
CA PHE A 205 14.53 -13.97 7.41
C PHE A 205 14.83 -14.26 8.88
N LYS A 206 15.21 -15.51 9.21
CA LYS A 206 15.61 -15.92 10.56
C LYS A 206 16.87 -15.18 11.03
N ASN A 207 17.87 -15.06 10.17
CA ASN A 207 19.15 -14.43 10.51
C ASN A 207 19.02 -12.93 10.76
N VAL A 208 18.27 -12.22 9.91
CA VAL A 208 18.07 -10.77 10.05
C VAL A 208 17.33 -10.42 11.35
N LEU A 209 16.39 -11.28 11.78
CA LEU A 209 15.55 -11.05 12.96
C LEU A 209 16.06 -11.71 14.25
N ALA A 210 17.19 -12.40 14.21
CA ALA A 210 17.71 -13.21 15.32
C ALA A 210 17.86 -12.44 16.64
N ASN A 211 18.11 -11.13 16.56
CA ASN A 211 18.29 -10.22 17.70
C ASN A 211 17.02 -9.42 18.07
N ASP A 212 15.88 -9.68 17.42
CA ASP A 212 14.63 -8.94 17.64
C ASP A 212 13.51 -9.87 18.12
N VAL A 213 13.31 -10.96 17.39
CA VAL A 213 12.26 -11.97 17.62
C VAL A 213 12.80 -13.33 17.20
N ARG A 214 12.65 -14.32 18.07
CA ARG A 214 13.01 -15.70 17.75
C ARG A 214 12.03 -16.26 16.71
N ILE A 215 12.54 -16.62 15.53
CA ILE A 215 11.76 -17.28 14.48
C ILE A 215 12.03 -18.80 14.50
N VAL A 216 10.98 -19.63 14.45
CA VAL A 216 11.08 -21.10 14.40
C VAL A 216 10.29 -21.66 13.23
N SER A 217 10.83 -22.67 12.54
CA SER A 217 10.18 -23.26 11.36
C SER A 217 8.90 -24.03 11.71
N SER A 218 8.85 -24.63 12.89
CA SER A 218 7.69 -25.38 13.39
C SER A 218 7.59 -25.26 14.92
N LEU A 219 6.44 -25.64 15.47
CA LEU A 219 6.29 -25.78 16.92
C LEU A 219 7.24 -26.88 17.42
N PRO A 220 7.91 -26.69 18.57
CA PRO A 220 8.72 -27.74 19.17
C PRO A 220 7.85 -28.93 19.58
N SER A 221 8.45 -30.13 19.67
CA SER A 221 7.77 -31.36 20.06
C SER A 221 6.96 -31.23 21.35
N THR A 222 7.45 -30.43 22.30
CA THR A 222 6.79 -30.11 23.57
C THR A 222 5.44 -29.40 23.44
N HIS A 223 5.16 -28.80 22.28
CA HIS A 223 3.94 -28.02 22.03
C HIS A 223 3.12 -28.57 20.84
N LEU A 224 3.50 -29.70 20.24
CA LEU A 224 2.77 -30.28 19.10
C LEU A 224 1.35 -30.73 19.47
N MET A 225 1.15 -31.19 20.71
CA MET A 225 -0.17 -31.61 21.20
C MET A 225 -1.01 -30.44 21.74
N THR A 226 -0.44 -29.23 21.77
CA THR A 226 -1.15 -28.04 22.24
C THR A 226 -2.12 -27.57 21.17
N ARG A 227 -3.41 -27.60 21.46
CA ARG A 227 -4.40 -26.98 20.57
C ARG A 227 -4.26 -25.46 20.63
N PRO A 228 -3.92 -24.77 19.52
CA PRO A 228 -3.75 -23.33 19.55
C PRO A 228 -5.07 -22.63 19.91
N VAL A 229 -4.98 -21.57 20.72
CA VAL A 229 -6.13 -20.69 20.93
C VAL A 229 -6.30 -19.82 19.70
N GLU A 230 -7.41 -19.97 19.00
CA GLU A 230 -7.74 -19.19 17.82
C GLU A 230 -8.43 -17.87 18.21
N GLU A 231 -7.86 -16.73 17.82
CA GLU A 231 -8.55 -15.43 17.93
C GLU A 231 -9.00 -14.96 16.54
N LYS A 232 -10.31 -14.89 16.36
CA LYS A 232 -10.95 -14.50 15.09
C LYS A 232 -11.39 -13.03 15.03
N ARG A 233 -11.33 -12.29 16.15
CA ARG A 233 -11.91 -10.93 16.24
C ARG A 233 -10.95 -9.91 16.84
N THR A 234 -9.81 -9.70 16.20
CA THR A 234 -8.99 -8.52 16.46
C THR A 234 -9.68 -7.28 15.87
N PRO A 235 -9.95 -6.21 16.65
CA PRO A 235 -10.38 -4.93 16.09
C PRO A 235 -9.36 -4.35 15.11
N LEU A 236 -9.77 -3.37 14.31
CA LEU A 236 -8.85 -2.62 13.46
C LEU A 236 -8.00 -1.68 14.31
N HIS A 237 -6.74 -1.48 13.89
CA HIS A 237 -5.80 -0.51 14.48
C HIS A 237 -5.59 -0.62 16.00
N VAL A 238 -5.46 -1.83 16.53
CA VAL A 238 -5.20 -2.08 17.95
C VAL A 238 -3.81 -1.62 18.39
N SER A 239 -3.71 -1.08 19.62
CA SER A 239 -2.45 -0.63 20.21
C SER A 239 -1.63 -1.80 20.80
N PRO A 240 -0.32 -1.61 21.05
CA PRO A 240 0.49 -2.59 21.78
C PRO A 240 -0.07 -2.98 23.15
N GLU A 241 -0.65 -2.04 23.88
CA GLU A 241 -1.26 -2.25 25.21
C GLU A 241 -2.51 -3.13 25.09
N TRP A 242 -3.34 -2.88 24.08
CA TRP A 242 -4.49 -3.72 23.78
C TRP A 242 -4.05 -5.16 23.48
N ILE A 243 -3.03 -5.34 22.63
CA ILE A 243 -2.47 -6.65 22.29
C ILE A 243 -1.99 -7.40 23.54
N ARG A 244 -1.21 -6.74 24.40
CA ARG A 244 -0.73 -7.34 25.66
C ARG A 244 -1.89 -7.71 26.58
N SER A 245 -2.82 -6.79 26.82
CA SER A 245 -3.94 -7.02 27.75
C SER A 245 -4.85 -8.17 27.30
N ARG A 246 -5.04 -8.32 25.99
CA ARG A 246 -5.93 -9.34 25.39
C ARG A 246 -5.26 -10.70 25.24
N TYR A 247 -4.02 -10.75 24.76
CA TYR A 247 -3.39 -12.00 24.33
C TYR A 247 -2.41 -12.59 25.34
N LEU A 248 -1.71 -11.77 26.12
CA LEU A 248 -0.60 -12.24 26.95
C LEU A 248 -1.04 -13.26 28.01
N ARG A 249 -2.19 -13.03 28.65
CA ARG A 249 -2.74 -13.97 29.65
C ARG A 249 -3.04 -15.35 29.06
N ARG A 250 -3.65 -15.38 27.87
CA ARG A 250 -3.95 -16.64 27.16
C ARG A 250 -2.68 -17.33 26.71
N LEU A 251 -1.77 -16.56 26.11
CA LEU A 251 -0.51 -17.09 25.62
C LEU A 251 0.35 -17.68 26.75
N ARG A 252 0.36 -17.08 27.94
CA ARG A 252 1.05 -17.65 29.12
C ARG A 252 0.42 -18.94 29.63
N ARG A 253 -0.92 -19.07 29.54
CA ARG A 253 -1.64 -20.26 30.01
C ARG A 253 -1.51 -21.42 29.04
N ASP A 254 -1.67 -21.12 27.75
CA ASP A 254 -1.84 -22.14 26.71
C ASP A 254 -0.53 -22.38 25.91
N GLY A 255 0.49 -21.52 26.05
CA GLY A 255 1.79 -21.62 25.38
C GLY A 255 1.76 -21.28 23.88
N VAL A 256 0.66 -21.55 23.18
CA VAL A 256 0.49 -21.31 21.73
C VAL A 256 -0.74 -20.45 21.44
N LEU A 257 -0.55 -19.36 20.70
CA LEU A 257 -1.63 -18.50 20.20
C LEU A 257 -1.66 -18.52 18.67
N LEU A 258 -2.85 -18.75 18.08
CA LEU A 258 -3.07 -18.69 16.64
C LEU A 258 -3.88 -17.43 16.29
N LEU A 259 -3.30 -16.57 15.45
CA LEU A 259 -3.97 -15.40 14.89
C LEU A 259 -4.27 -15.59 13.40
N ARG A 260 -5.45 -15.15 12.98
CA ARG A 260 -5.88 -15.09 11.58
C ARG A 260 -6.35 -13.68 11.24
N GLY A 261 -6.34 -13.33 9.95
CA GLY A 261 -6.94 -12.08 9.47
C GLY A 261 -6.27 -10.82 10.03
N LEU A 262 -4.93 -10.81 10.06
CA LEU A 262 -4.13 -9.72 10.62
C LEU A 262 -4.12 -8.44 9.77
N ASP A 263 -4.73 -8.48 8.58
CA ASP A 263 -4.81 -7.33 7.68
C ASP A 263 -5.37 -6.09 8.40
N SER A 264 -4.53 -5.05 8.47
CA SER A 264 -4.83 -3.73 9.04
C SER A 264 -5.25 -3.75 10.52
N ARG A 265 -4.86 -4.80 11.26
CA ARG A 265 -5.20 -4.95 12.69
C ARG A 265 -4.26 -4.19 13.60
N LEU A 266 -2.96 -4.19 13.35
CA LEU A 266 -2.01 -3.44 14.17
C LEU A 266 -2.15 -1.93 13.91
N SER A 267 -2.07 -1.12 14.96
CA SER A 267 -2.02 0.33 14.84
C SER A 267 -0.82 0.76 13.98
N LYS A 268 -1.02 1.78 13.13
CA LYS A 268 0.06 2.45 12.39
C LYS A 268 0.81 3.47 13.25
N ASP A 269 0.28 3.77 14.43
CA ASP A 269 0.92 4.62 15.43
C ASP A 269 1.52 3.72 16.53
N LEU A 270 2.78 3.33 16.31
CA LEU A 270 3.57 2.52 17.24
C LEU A 270 4.75 3.33 17.78
N PRO A 271 5.28 2.96 18.96
CA PRO A 271 6.57 3.45 19.45
C PRO A 271 7.69 3.32 18.40
N SER A 272 8.65 4.25 18.44
CA SER A 272 9.71 4.39 17.44
C SER A 272 10.46 3.08 17.14
N ASP A 273 10.86 2.33 18.17
CA ASP A 273 11.57 1.06 17.95
C ASP A 273 10.70 -0.04 17.31
N LEU A 274 9.39 -0.02 17.55
CA LEU A 274 8.47 -0.94 16.86
C LEU A 274 8.26 -0.53 15.40
N GLN A 275 8.28 0.76 15.09
CA GLN A 275 8.29 1.23 13.69
C GLN A 275 9.59 0.84 12.99
N LYS A 276 10.76 1.02 13.64
CA LYS A 276 12.06 0.54 13.14
C LYS A 276 12.04 -0.95 12.86
N LEU A 277 11.42 -1.75 13.73
CA LEU A 277 11.22 -3.18 13.48
C LEU A 277 10.34 -3.43 12.25
N ARG A 278 9.25 -2.66 12.04
CA ARG A 278 8.45 -2.76 10.80
C ARG A 278 9.29 -2.48 9.56
N CYS A 279 10.11 -1.43 9.59
CA CYS A 279 11.06 -1.11 8.52
C CYS A 279 12.02 -2.27 8.26
N LYS A 280 12.64 -2.80 9.32
CA LYS A 280 13.59 -3.92 9.25
C LYS A 280 12.95 -5.14 8.59
N VAL A 281 11.74 -5.50 9.02
CA VAL A 281 11.04 -6.67 8.45
C VAL A 281 10.66 -6.43 7.00
N ALA A 282 10.05 -5.27 6.70
CA ALA A 282 9.53 -4.96 5.37
C ALA A 282 10.62 -4.84 4.29
N PHE A 283 11.74 -4.22 4.62
CA PHE A 283 12.78 -3.82 3.66
C PHE A 283 14.06 -4.66 3.75
N GLN A 284 14.34 -5.33 4.88
CA GLN A 284 15.56 -6.13 5.05
C GLN A 284 15.27 -7.62 5.20
N ALA A 285 14.32 -8.02 6.06
CA ALA A 285 14.09 -9.43 6.37
C ALA A 285 13.29 -10.17 5.30
N LEU A 286 12.27 -9.54 4.72
CA LEU A 286 11.42 -10.12 3.66
C LEU A 286 12.08 -10.04 2.29
N ARG A 287 13.15 -10.81 2.13
CA ARG A 287 13.85 -11.02 0.86
C ARG A 287 13.22 -12.21 0.12
N PHE A 288 13.02 -12.11 -1.20
CA PHE A 288 12.55 -13.24 -2.00
C PHE A 288 13.55 -14.40 -2.02
N ALA A 289 13.03 -15.61 -2.23
CA ALA A 289 13.85 -16.81 -2.31
C ALA A 289 14.88 -16.72 -3.45
N PRO A 290 16.07 -17.36 -3.31
CA PRO A 290 17.17 -17.20 -4.26
C PRO A 290 16.82 -17.47 -5.73
N HIS A 291 16.01 -18.49 -5.99
CA HIS A 291 15.60 -18.88 -7.35
C HIS A 291 14.71 -17.81 -8.03
N ILE A 292 13.84 -17.14 -7.26
CA ILE A 292 13.04 -16.00 -7.75
C ILE A 292 13.95 -14.80 -8.03
N LEU A 293 14.87 -14.50 -7.10
CA LEU A 293 15.84 -13.40 -7.26
C LEU A 293 16.70 -13.58 -8.49
N GLU A 294 17.19 -14.79 -8.74
CA GLU A 294 18.01 -15.11 -9.90
C GLU A 294 17.27 -14.78 -11.21
N LEU A 295 16.05 -15.28 -11.38
CA LEU A 295 15.29 -15.03 -12.60
C LEU A 295 14.88 -13.55 -12.71
N GLY A 296 14.38 -12.93 -11.64
CA GLY A 296 14.03 -11.51 -11.63
C GLY A 296 15.21 -10.61 -11.98
N ASN A 297 16.41 -10.93 -11.51
CA ASN A 297 17.63 -10.20 -11.88
C ASN A 297 18.02 -10.43 -13.34
N LYS A 298 17.92 -11.65 -13.88
CA LYS A 298 18.16 -11.91 -15.32
C LYS A 298 17.22 -11.08 -16.20
N LEU A 299 15.93 -11.04 -15.89
CA LEU A 299 14.95 -10.23 -16.65
C LEU A 299 15.24 -8.74 -16.51
N THR A 300 15.63 -8.29 -15.32
CA THR A 300 16.08 -6.91 -15.07
C THR A 300 17.29 -6.55 -15.93
N GLU A 301 18.28 -7.42 -16.01
CA GLU A 301 19.49 -7.22 -16.81
C GLU A 301 19.16 -7.13 -18.31
N ARG A 302 18.24 -7.97 -18.80
CA ARG A 302 17.78 -7.91 -20.20
C ARG A 302 17.15 -6.56 -20.52
N MET A 303 16.30 -6.04 -19.64
CA MET A 303 15.71 -4.70 -19.79
C MET A 303 16.79 -3.61 -19.76
N ARG A 304 17.64 -3.60 -18.72
CA ARG A 304 18.67 -2.57 -18.51
C ARG A 304 19.76 -2.57 -19.58
N SER A 305 20.07 -3.74 -20.17
CA SER A 305 21.08 -3.85 -21.24
C SER A 305 20.72 -3.01 -22.48
N LYS A 306 19.46 -2.56 -22.58
CA LYS A 306 18.93 -1.75 -23.67
C LYS A 306 18.61 -0.31 -23.27
N GLY A 307 19.06 0.14 -22.09
CA GLY A 307 18.88 1.50 -21.58
C GLY A 307 17.92 1.59 -20.39
N HIS A 308 17.52 2.82 -20.05
CA HIS A 308 16.53 3.09 -19.01
C HIS A 308 15.18 2.47 -19.37
N TYR A 309 14.43 2.05 -18.35
CA TYR A 309 13.09 1.53 -18.54
C TYR A 309 12.14 1.95 -17.42
N LEU A 310 10.88 2.04 -17.81
CA LEU A 310 9.75 2.26 -16.92
C LEU A 310 9.12 0.92 -16.57
N ALA A 311 8.80 0.71 -15.30
CA ALA A 311 7.95 -0.39 -14.87
C ALA A 311 6.52 0.11 -14.63
N LEU A 312 5.56 -0.58 -15.26
CA LEU A 312 4.15 -0.25 -15.23
C LEU A 312 3.35 -1.39 -14.60
N HIS A 313 2.84 -1.19 -13.40
CA HIS A 313 1.97 -2.16 -12.74
C HIS A 313 0.52 -1.99 -13.22
N LEU A 314 0.08 -2.86 -14.13
CA LEU A 314 -1.24 -2.86 -14.76
C LEU A 314 -2.22 -3.74 -13.99
N ARG A 315 -3.35 -3.15 -13.59
CA ARG A 315 -4.44 -3.81 -12.86
C ARG A 315 -5.70 -3.81 -13.72
N MET A 316 -5.60 -4.48 -14.86
CA MET A 316 -6.64 -4.56 -15.88
C MET A 316 -7.32 -5.94 -15.94
N GLU A 317 -7.06 -6.82 -14.97
CA GLU A 317 -7.62 -8.18 -14.93
C GLU A 317 -9.13 -8.17 -14.61
N LYS A 318 -9.85 -9.20 -15.09
CA LYS A 318 -11.31 -9.32 -14.90
C LYS A 318 -11.73 -9.16 -13.43
N ASP A 319 -11.01 -9.82 -12.52
CA ASP A 319 -11.31 -9.80 -11.09
C ASP A 319 -11.15 -8.40 -10.48
N VAL A 320 -10.24 -7.57 -10.98
CA VAL A 320 -10.08 -6.17 -10.54
C VAL A 320 -11.31 -5.35 -10.87
N TRP A 321 -11.80 -5.42 -12.12
CA TRP A 321 -12.99 -4.68 -12.55
C TRP A 321 -14.24 -5.09 -11.77
N VAL A 322 -14.42 -6.39 -11.54
CA VAL A 322 -15.52 -6.93 -10.71
C VAL A 322 -15.45 -6.39 -9.28
N ARG A 323 -14.27 -6.42 -8.65
CA ARG A 323 -14.07 -6.03 -7.25
C ARG A 323 -14.14 -4.52 -7.02
N THR A 324 -13.71 -3.70 -7.98
CA THR A 324 -13.73 -2.24 -7.86
C THR A 324 -15.12 -1.68 -8.16
N GLY A 325 -15.93 -2.40 -8.94
CA GLY A 325 -17.23 -1.94 -9.39
C GLY A 325 -17.14 -0.91 -10.52
N CYS A 326 -15.97 -0.80 -11.15
CA CYS A 326 -15.69 0.13 -12.23
C CYS A 326 -15.93 -0.49 -13.61
N LEU A 327 -16.06 0.34 -14.63
CA LEU A 327 -16.10 -0.10 -16.03
C LEU A 327 -14.67 -0.17 -16.59
N PRO A 328 -14.35 -1.20 -17.39
CA PRO A 328 -13.04 -1.37 -18.00
C PRO A 328 -12.72 -0.33 -19.08
N GLY A 329 -13.74 0.34 -19.64
CA GLY A 329 -13.56 1.29 -20.75
C GLY A 329 -13.16 0.61 -22.07
N LEU A 330 -13.71 -0.58 -22.31
CA LEU A 330 -13.56 -1.35 -23.54
C LEU A 330 -14.85 -1.21 -24.37
N SER A 331 -15.52 -2.31 -24.70
CA SER A 331 -16.84 -2.31 -25.35
C SER A 331 -17.97 -2.56 -24.36
N HIS A 332 -19.21 -2.25 -24.78
CA HIS A 332 -20.42 -2.52 -24.02
C HIS A 332 -20.56 -4.00 -23.59
N GLU A 333 -20.08 -4.92 -24.42
CA GLU A 333 -20.05 -6.36 -24.10
C GLU A 333 -19.22 -6.67 -22.85
N TYR A 334 -18.05 -6.03 -22.70
CA TYR A 334 -17.23 -6.17 -21.50
C TYR A 334 -17.90 -5.54 -20.27
N ASP A 335 -18.61 -4.43 -20.45
CA ASP A 335 -19.37 -3.79 -19.36
C ASP A 335 -20.47 -4.72 -18.84
N GLU A 336 -21.23 -5.35 -19.75
CA GLU A 336 -22.24 -6.36 -19.41
C GLU A 336 -21.62 -7.58 -18.72
N MET A 337 -20.51 -8.09 -19.24
CA MET A 337 -19.79 -9.22 -18.64
C MET A 337 -19.42 -8.95 -17.18
N ILE A 338 -18.83 -7.79 -16.89
CA ILE A 338 -18.45 -7.39 -15.53
C ILE A 338 -19.69 -7.15 -14.65
N ASN A 339 -20.76 -6.59 -15.21
CA ASN A 339 -22.01 -6.41 -14.47
C ASN A 339 -22.66 -7.74 -14.09
N ASN A 340 -22.69 -8.71 -15.01
CA ASN A 340 -23.27 -10.04 -14.79
C ASN A 340 -22.47 -10.83 -13.74
N GLU A 341 -21.14 -10.79 -13.81
CA GLU A 341 -20.28 -11.41 -12.79
C GLU A 341 -20.50 -10.79 -11.40
N ARG A 342 -20.64 -9.46 -11.31
CA ARG A 342 -20.97 -8.78 -10.04
C ARG A 342 -22.32 -9.18 -9.49
N LYS A 343 -23.34 -9.33 -10.34
CA LYS A 343 -24.68 -9.82 -9.93
C LYS A 343 -24.62 -11.25 -9.42
N ALA A 344 -23.86 -12.12 -10.09
CA ALA A 344 -23.68 -13.50 -9.67
C ALA A 344 -22.88 -13.62 -8.36
N ARG A 345 -21.90 -12.71 -8.13
CA ARG A 345 -20.98 -12.76 -7.00
C ARG A 345 -20.91 -11.42 -6.24
N PRO A 346 -22.01 -10.97 -5.63
CA PRO A 346 -22.09 -9.63 -5.00
C PRO A 346 -21.13 -9.45 -3.81
N LYS A 347 -20.63 -10.56 -3.25
CA LYS A 347 -19.67 -10.56 -2.13
C LYS A 347 -18.26 -10.14 -2.54
N LEU A 348 -17.92 -10.14 -3.84
CA LEU A 348 -16.60 -9.74 -4.33
C LEU A 348 -16.41 -8.21 -4.34
N LEU A 349 -17.49 -7.42 -4.35
CA LEU A 349 -17.39 -5.97 -4.38
C LEU A 349 -16.75 -5.45 -3.09
N THR A 350 -15.56 -4.86 -3.24
CA THR A 350 -14.69 -4.48 -2.12
C THR A 350 -15.35 -3.42 -1.23
N SER A 351 -16.09 -2.46 -1.81
CA SER A 351 -16.87 -1.46 -1.07
C SER A 351 -18.34 -1.50 -1.50
N ARG A 352 -19.24 -1.82 -0.56
CA ARG A 352 -20.71 -1.77 -0.75
C ARG A 352 -21.27 -0.35 -0.67
N SER A 353 -20.52 0.65 -1.14
CA SER A 353 -21.05 2.00 -1.33
C SER A 353 -22.01 2.01 -2.51
N ASN A 354 -23.11 2.77 -2.39
CA ASN A 354 -24.06 3.04 -3.48
C ASN A 354 -23.50 4.02 -4.53
N MET A 355 -22.17 4.08 -4.68
CA MET A 355 -21.49 4.96 -5.64
C MET A 355 -21.64 4.40 -7.05
N THR A 356 -21.89 5.29 -8.01
CA THR A 356 -21.87 4.96 -9.44
C THR A 356 -20.44 4.64 -9.90
N TYR A 357 -20.29 4.09 -11.10
CA TYR A 357 -18.96 3.93 -11.72
C TYR A 357 -18.21 5.27 -11.79
N HIS A 358 -18.92 6.33 -12.18
CA HIS A 358 -18.34 7.66 -12.34
C HIS A 358 -17.83 8.21 -11.00
N ASP A 359 -18.63 8.09 -9.93
CA ASP A 359 -18.22 8.53 -8.59
C ASP A 359 -17.01 7.75 -8.08
N ARG A 360 -16.97 6.43 -8.33
CA ARG A 360 -15.82 5.59 -7.99
C ARG A 360 -14.57 6.04 -8.71
N LYS A 361 -14.69 6.41 -9.99
CA LYS A 361 -13.57 6.88 -10.79
C LYS A 361 -13.04 8.21 -10.28
N LEU A 362 -13.90 9.20 -10.05
CA LEU A 362 -13.51 10.47 -9.47
C LEU A 362 -12.93 10.34 -8.05
N ALA A 363 -13.36 9.34 -7.29
CA ALA A 363 -12.79 9.04 -5.98
C ALA A 363 -11.45 8.26 -6.03
N GLY A 364 -10.89 7.99 -7.21
CA GLY A 364 -9.64 7.23 -7.35
C GLY A 364 -9.76 5.73 -7.03
N LEU A 365 -10.98 5.20 -6.99
CA LEU A 365 -11.22 3.78 -6.67
C LEU A 365 -11.10 2.88 -7.90
N CYS A 366 -11.09 3.45 -9.11
CA CYS A 366 -10.97 2.74 -10.37
C CYS A 366 -9.52 2.67 -10.87
N PRO A 367 -9.10 1.53 -11.45
CA PRO A 367 -7.88 1.48 -12.25
C PRO A 367 -7.97 2.42 -13.45
N LEU A 368 -6.83 2.97 -13.88
CA LEU A 368 -6.72 3.54 -15.22
C LEU A 368 -6.70 2.42 -16.26
N ASN A 369 -7.40 2.64 -17.37
CA ASN A 369 -7.30 1.75 -18.52
C ASN A 369 -6.08 2.10 -19.40
N ALA A 370 -5.80 1.28 -20.42
CA ALA A 370 -4.62 1.46 -21.28
C ALA A 370 -4.57 2.84 -21.95
N LEU A 371 -5.70 3.38 -22.43
CA LEU A 371 -5.75 4.69 -23.05
C LEU A 371 -5.37 5.80 -22.07
N GLU A 372 -5.89 5.73 -20.85
CA GLU A 372 -5.60 6.71 -19.81
C GLU A 372 -4.14 6.65 -19.36
N VAL A 373 -3.59 5.45 -19.20
CA VAL A 373 -2.17 5.28 -18.86
C VAL A 373 -1.29 5.82 -19.99
N ALA A 374 -1.62 5.53 -21.27
CA ALA A 374 -0.86 6.04 -22.41
C ALA A 374 -0.85 7.57 -22.45
N ARG A 375 -2.02 8.18 -22.31
CA ARG A 375 -2.17 9.64 -22.23
C ARG A 375 -1.42 10.25 -21.05
N LEU A 376 -1.45 9.61 -19.88
CA LEU A 376 -0.73 10.06 -18.70
C LEU A 376 0.78 10.05 -18.92
N LEU A 377 1.34 8.95 -19.42
CA LEU A 377 2.77 8.84 -19.68
C LEU A 377 3.24 9.87 -20.71
N LYS A 378 2.47 10.06 -21.79
CA LYS A 378 2.75 11.08 -22.80
C LYS A 378 2.73 12.49 -22.21
N ALA A 379 1.71 12.80 -21.40
CA ALA A 379 1.59 14.09 -20.73
C ALA A 379 2.74 14.36 -19.74
N LEU A 380 3.28 13.32 -19.11
CA LEU A 380 4.45 13.40 -18.23
C LEU A 380 5.78 13.52 -18.99
N GLY A 381 5.77 13.53 -20.32
CA GLY A 381 6.98 13.68 -21.15
C GLY A 381 7.70 12.35 -21.44
N ALA A 382 7.06 11.20 -21.24
CA ALA A 382 7.64 9.92 -21.64
C ALA A 382 7.82 9.87 -23.17
N PRO A 383 9.04 9.66 -23.69
CA PRO A 383 9.24 9.56 -25.13
C PRO A 383 8.57 8.31 -25.70
N THR A 384 8.18 8.32 -26.97
CA THR A 384 7.62 7.14 -27.67
C THR A 384 8.60 5.94 -27.68
N SER A 385 9.90 6.21 -27.61
CA SER A 385 10.96 5.19 -27.47
C SER A 385 11.09 4.63 -26.05
N THR A 386 10.24 5.04 -25.10
CA THR A 386 10.26 4.54 -23.71
C THR A 386 10.10 3.04 -23.72
N ARG A 387 11.06 2.36 -23.08
CA ARG A 387 10.97 0.92 -22.84
C ARG A 387 10.14 0.68 -21.60
N ILE A 388 9.04 -0.04 -21.75
CA ILE A 388 8.12 -0.35 -20.66
C ILE A 388 8.19 -1.83 -20.36
N TYR A 389 8.47 -2.15 -19.10
CA TYR A 389 8.14 -3.45 -18.51
C TYR A 389 6.76 -3.35 -17.88
N TRP A 390 5.79 -4.15 -18.30
CA TRP A 390 4.47 -4.17 -17.68
C TRP A 390 4.31 -5.40 -16.79
N ALA A 391 3.93 -5.14 -15.54
CA ALA A 391 3.67 -6.14 -14.51
C ALA A 391 2.16 -6.26 -14.30
N GLY A 392 1.62 -7.48 -14.39
CA GLY A 392 0.19 -7.72 -14.23
C GLY A 392 -0.22 -9.12 -14.68
N GLY A 393 -1.46 -9.48 -14.37
CA GLY A 393 -2.10 -10.66 -14.93
C GLY A 393 -2.65 -10.44 -16.34
N VAL A 394 -3.42 -11.41 -16.84
CA VAL A 394 -4.07 -11.31 -18.15
C VAL A 394 -5.12 -10.19 -18.11
N PRO A 395 -4.98 -9.14 -18.94
CA PRO A 395 -5.96 -8.07 -19.01
C PRO A 395 -7.30 -8.59 -19.55
N LEU A 396 -8.41 -8.04 -19.03
CA LEU A 396 -9.72 -8.24 -19.63
C LEU A 396 -9.69 -7.70 -21.06
N GLY A 397 -10.03 -8.54 -22.04
CA GLY A 397 -9.91 -8.19 -23.46
C GLY A 397 -8.52 -8.44 -24.06
N GLY A 398 -7.63 -9.16 -23.36
CA GLY A 398 -6.40 -9.69 -23.96
C GLY A 398 -5.42 -8.63 -24.43
N ARG A 399 -4.63 -8.96 -25.46
CA ARG A 399 -3.62 -8.06 -26.02
C ARG A 399 -4.27 -6.83 -26.66
N GLU A 400 -5.50 -6.96 -27.16
CA GLU A 400 -6.29 -5.91 -27.78
C GLU A 400 -6.58 -4.78 -26.80
N ALA A 401 -6.83 -5.09 -25.53
CA ALA A 401 -7.04 -4.11 -24.47
C ALA A 401 -5.80 -3.23 -24.20
N LEU A 402 -4.60 -3.67 -24.61
CA LEU A 402 -3.34 -2.95 -24.45
C LEU A 402 -2.95 -2.12 -25.68
N LEU A 403 -3.71 -2.21 -26.79
CA LEU A 403 -3.40 -1.49 -28.04
C LEU A 403 -3.17 0.02 -27.87
N PRO A 404 -3.93 0.76 -27.04
CA PRO A 404 -3.66 2.17 -26.82
C PRO A 404 -2.25 2.45 -26.27
N LEU A 405 -1.71 1.54 -25.43
CA LEU A 405 -0.35 1.66 -24.89
C LEU A 405 0.69 1.24 -25.92
N THR A 406 0.52 0.09 -26.57
CA THR A 406 1.53 -0.45 -27.48
C THR A 406 1.68 0.36 -28.77
N ARG A 407 0.63 1.11 -29.17
CA ARG A 407 0.71 2.06 -30.29
C ARG A 407 1.55 3.28 -29.96
N GLU A 408 1.44 3.80 -28.74
CA GLU A 408 2.21 4.97 -28.28
C GLU A 408 3.64 4.60 -27.89
N PHE A 409 3.82 3.44 -27.24
CA PHE A 409 5.09 2.92 -26.74
C PHE A 409 5.35 1.51 -27.30
N PRO A 410 6.00 1.39 -28.48
CA PRO A 410 6.20 0.10 -29.14
C PRO A 410 7.14 -0.86 -28.39
N HIS A 411 7.98 -0.35 -27.47
CA HIS A 411 8.91 -1.14 -26.68
C HIS A 411 8.27 -1.61 -25.36
N PHE A 412 7.27 -2.48 -25.49
CA PHE A 412 6.40 -2.89 -24.39
C PHE A 412 6.52 -4.40 -24.13
N TYR A 413 7.05 -4.78 -22.97
CA TYR A 413 7.44 -6.17 -22.66
C TYR A 413 6.92 -6.58 -21.28
N ASN A 414 6.60 -7.86 -21.08
CA ASN A 414 6.44 -8.45 -19.76
C ASN A 414 7.45 -9.57 -19.51
N LYS A 415 7.29 -10.29 -18.40
CA LYS A 415 8.11 -11.46 -18.07
C LYS A 415 8.07 -12.55 -19.16
N ASP A 416 6.93 -12.78 -19.79
CA ASP A 416 6.76 -13.80 -20.83
C ASP A 416 7.50 -13.43 -22.12
N ASP A 417 7.54 -12.14 -22.46
CA ASP A 417 8.29 -11.62 -23.62
C ASP A 417 9.81 -11.65 -23.38
N LEU A 418 10.24 -11.51 -22.12
CA LEU A 418 11.66 -11.39 -21.75
C LEU A 418 12.31 -12.74 -21.40
N ALA A 419 11.55 -13.72 -20.94
CA ALA A 419 12.05 -15.02 -20.54
C ALA A 419 12.49 -15.85 -21.75
N LEU A 420 13.59 -16.60 -21.61
CA LEU A 420 13.97 -17.61 -22.58
C LEU A 420 13.09 -18.86 -22.41
N PRO A 421 12.96 -19.70 -23.46
CA PRO A 421 12.23 -20.96 -23.36
C PRO A 421 12.66 -21.78 -22.13
N GLY A 422 11.70 -22.21 -21.33
CA GLY A 422 11.94 -23.00 -20.10
C GLY A 422 12.21 -22.20 -18.83
N GLU A 423 12.60 -20.92 -18.89
CA GLU A 423 12.99 -20.17 -17.68
C GLU A 423 11.81 -19.90 -16.72
N LEU A 424 10.60 -19.72 -17.24
CA LEU A 424 9.40 -19.48 -16.44
C LEU A 424 8.68 -20.76 -16.00
N GLU A 425 8.98 -21.91 -16.59
CA GLU A 425 8.28 -23.18 -16.31
C GLU A 425 8.26 -23.55 -14.82
N PRO A 426 9.35 -23.37 -14.03
CA PRO A 426 9.34 -23.67 -12.60
C PRO A 426 8.40 -22.79 -11.77
N PHE A 427 7.96 -21.66 -12.32
CA PHE A 427 7.18 -20.63 -11.62
C PHE A 427 5.73 -20.54 -12.13
N ALA A 428 5.44 -21.08 -13.33
CA ALA A 428 4.22 -20.81 -14.09
C ALA A 428 2.91 -21.20 -13.36
N THR A 429 2.95 -22.21 -12.48
CA THR A 429 1.78 -22.66 -11.70
C THR A 429 1.62 -21.92 -10.37
N LYS A 430 2.60 -21.10 -9.97
CA LYS A 430 2.64 -20.41 -8.68
C LYS A 430 2.51 -18.90 -8.89
N ALA A 431 1.28 -18.38 -8.80
CA ALA A 431 0.97 -16.98 -9.08
C ALA A 431 1.78 -15.97 -8.23
N SER A 432 2.08 -16.31 -6.97
CA SER A 432 2.85 -15.46 -6.06
C SER A 432 4.32 -15.39 -6.46
N LEU A 433 4.87 -16.47 -7.00
CA LEU A 433 6.23 -16.50 -7.54
C LEU A 433 6.33 -15.65 -8.80
N MET A 434 5.35 -15.78 -9.70
CA MET A 434 5.25 -14.93 -10.90
C MET A 434 5.13 -13.44 -10.54
N ALA A 435 4.33 -13.11 -9.52
CA ALA A 435 4.22 -11.74 -9.02
C ALA A 435 5.51 -11.25 -8.34
N ALA A 436 6.27 -12.13 -7.69
CA ALA A 436 7.56 -11.80 -7.09
C ALA A 436 8.63 -11.47 -8.15
N ILE A 437 8.62 -12.17 -9.29
CA ILE A 437 9.46 -11.82 -10.46
C ILE A 437 9.08 -10.42 -10.97
N ASP A 438 7.78 -10.17 -11.19
CA ASP A 438 7.28 -8.86 -11.60
C ASP A 438 7.71 -7.76 -10.61
N TYR A 439 7.68 -8.05 -9.31
CA TYR A 439 8.15 -7.14 -8.27
C TYR A 439 9.64 -6.81 -8.44
N ILE A 440 10.51 -7.80 -8.63
CA ILE A 440 11.97 -7.57 -8.72
C ILE A 440 12.31 -6.71 -9.94
N VAL A 441 11.70 -6.99 -11.09
CA VAL A 441 11.92 -6.20 -12.30
C VAL A 441 11.36 -4.80 -12.11
N SER A 442 10.15 -4.67 -11.56
CA SER A 442 9.55 -3.36 -11.31
C SER A 442 10.32 -2.53 -10.31
N GLU A 443 10.80 -3.17 -9.26
CA GLU A 443 11.61 -2.55 -8.24
C GLU A 443 12.91 -2.00 -8.86
N ASN A 444 13.47 -2.66 -9.88
CA ASN A 444 14.73 -2.24 -10.50
C ASN A 444 14.59 -1.26 -11.68
N SER A 445 13.40 -0.72 -11.95
CA SER A 445 13.19 0.29 -13.00
C SER A 445 13.74 1.67 -12.62
N ASP A 446 13.88 2.53 -13.62
CA ASP A 446 14.25 3.94 -13.43
C ASP A 446 13.03 4.81 -13.06
N VAL A 447 11.85 4.43 -13.56
CA VAL A 447 10.55 5.04 -13.25
C VAL A 447 9.56 3.94 -12.97
N PHE A 448 8.81 4.04 -11.87
CA PHE A 448 7.71 3.13 -11.55
C PHE A 448 6.36 3.86 -11.57
N MET A 449 5.38 3.26 -12.23
CA MET A 449 4.00 3.72 -12.24
C MET A 449 3.04 2.55 -11.98
N ALA A 450 2.00 2.79 -11.18
CA ALA A 450 0.90 1.84 -10.99
C ALA A 450 -0.38 2.39 -11.59
N SER A 451 -1.16 1.55 -12.26
CA SER A 451 -2.48 1.91 -12.80
C SER A 451 -3.60 1.93 -11.75
N HIS A 452 -3.37 1.31 -10.58
CA HIS A 452 -4.38 1.21 -9.51
C HIS A 452 -3.72 1.03 -8.14
N GLY A 453 -4.37 1.60 -7.11
CA GLY A 453 -3.92 1.49 -5.71
C GLY A 453 -2.65 2.28 -5.40
N GLY A 454 -2.33 2.37 -4.10
CA GLY A 454 -1.06 2.95 -3.62
C GLY A 454 -0.83 4.42 -4.00
N ASN A 455 0.12 4.63 -4.92
CA ASN A 455 0.66 5.92 -5.37
C ASN A 455 -0.24 6.67 -6.36
N MET A 456 -1.38 6.11 -6.75
CA MET A 456 -2.38 6.80 -7.58
C MET A 456 -3.17 7.90 -6.85
N GLY A 457 -2.77 8.27 -5.63
CA GLY A 457 -3.45 9.30 -4.84
C GLY A 457 -3.48 10.69 -5.48
N HIS A 458 -2.46 11.11 -6.25
CA HIS A 458 -2.43 12.45 -6.88
C HIS A 458 -3.07 12.36 -8.25
N ALA A 459 -3.16 11.15 -8.84
CA ALA A 459 -4.00 10.92 -10.01
C ALA A 459 -5.47 11.24 -9.70
N ILE A 460 -5.94 11.20 -8.44
CA ILE A 460 -7.26 11.69 -8.05
C ILE A 460 -7.48 13.15 -8.47
N GLN A 461 -6.47 14.01 -8.33
CA GLN A 461 -6.54 15.40 -8.76
C GLN A 461 -6.51 15.52 -10.29
N MET A 462 -5.89 14.56 -10.98
CA MET A 462 -5.82 14.50 -12.44
C MET A 462 -7.08 13.89 -13.09
N LEU A 463 -7.82 13.05 -12.38
CA LEU A 463 -8.98 12.29 -12.89
C LEU A 463 -10.09 13.15 -13.52
N PRO A 464 -10.46 14.33 -12.99
CA PRO A 464 -11.41 15.22 -13.65
C PRO A 464 -10.97 15.61 -15.08
N TYR A 465 -9.66 15.80 -15.30
CA TYR A 465 -9.11 16.16 -16.60
C TYR A 465 -9.05 14.97 -17.56
N PHE A 466 -8.82 13.75 -17.06
CA PHE A 466 -8.94 12.52 -17.86
C PHE A 466 -10.36 12.34 -18.41
N MET A 467 -11.37 12.69 -17.61
CA MET A 467 -12.79 12.56 -17.97
C MET A 467 -13.27 13.68 -18.91
N ASN A 468 -12.53 14.79 -19.01
CA ASN A 468 -12.88 15.90 -19.91
C ASN A 468 -12.36 15.64 -21.33
N SER A 469 -13.17 14.97 -22.15
CA SER A 469 -12.86 14.70 -23.56
C SER A 469 -12.75 15.95 -24.45
N SER A 470 -13.27 17.10 -24.00
CA SER A 470 -13.23 18.37 -24.74
C SER A 470 -11.96 19.19 -24.46
N LEU A 471 -11.12 18.76 -23.50
CA LEU A 471 -9.91 19.48 -23.14
C LEU A 471 -8.84 19.30 -24.24
N PRO A 472 -8.28 20.39 -24.81
CA PRO A 472 -7.19 20.29 -25.78
C PRO A 472 -5.98 19.56 -25.20
N GLU A 473 -5.31 18.75 -26.02
CA GLU A 473 -4.20 17.89 -25.56
C GLU A 473 -3.04 18.70 -24.96
N ALA A 474 -2.70 19.86 -25.54
CA ALA A 474 -1.67 20.75 -25.00
C ALA A 474 -2.03 21.28 -23.60
N GLU A 475 -3.30 21.61 -23.37
CA GLU A 475 -3.77 22.08 -22.07
C GLU A 475 -3.80 20.94 -21.05
N PHE A 476 -4.26 19.75 -21.44
CA PHE A 476 -4.19 18.55 -20.63
C PHE A 476 -2.76 18.27 -20.18
N ASN A 477 -1.79 18.27 -21.10
CA ASN A 477 -0.39 18.00 -20.77
C ASN A 477 0.17 19.00 -19.76
N ARG A 478 -0.10 20.30 -19.94
CA ARG A 478 0.32 21.35 -19.00
C ARG A 478 -0.26 21.11 -17.60
N VAL A 479 -1.55 20.83 -17.49
CA VAL A 479 -2.21 20.58 -16.20
C VAL A 479 -1.63 19.35 -15.51
N ILE A 480 -1.41 18.27 -16.25
CA ILE A 480 -0.83 17.04 -15.69
C ILE A 480 0.59 17.29 -15.17
N LEU A 481 1.43 18.00 -15.93
CA LEU A 481 2.78 18.36 -15.48
C LEU A 481 2.77 19.23 -14.23
N ASP A 482 1.89 20.23 -14.18
CA ASP A 482 1.76 21.10 -13.01
C ASP A 482 1.30 20.32 -11.77
N LEU A 483 0.32 19.41 -11.91
CA LEU A 483 -0.13 18.53 -10.82
C LEU A 483 0.93 17.51 -10.40
N HIS A 484 1.84 17.14 -11.30
CA HIS A 484 2.91 16.18 -11.03
C HIS A 484 4.14 16.80 -10.38
N ARG A 485 4.36 18.12 -10.49
CA ARG A 485 5.60 18.80 -10.04
C ARG A 485 6.01 18.47 -8.61
N ASP A 486 5.04 18.34 -7.70
CA ASP A 486 5.29 18.02 -6.28
C ASP A 486 5.23 16.51 -5.95
N SER A 487 5.11 15.66 -6.97
CA SER A 487 4.87 14.21 -6.88
C SER A 487 6.04 13.36 -7.40
N LEU A 488 7.26 13.90 -7.38
CA LEU A 488 8.47 13.27 -7.94
C LEU A 488 9.10 12.19 -7.04
N GLY A 489 8.39 11.75 -6.00
CA GLY A 489 8.88 10.73 -5.07
C GLY A 489 10.00 11.21 -4.15
N GLN A 490 10.02 12.51 -3.84
CA GLN A 490 10.93 13.07 -2.85
C GLN A 490 10.66 12.46 -1.46
N PRO A 491 11.69 12.32 -0.61
CA PRO A 491 11.49 11.79 0.73
C PRO A 491 10.55 12.68 1.55
N GLU A 492 9.49 12.09 2.10
CA GLU A 492 8.49 12.79 2.90
C GLU A 492 8.55 12.42 4.39
N LEU A 493 8.41 13.43 5.25
CA LEU A 493 8.27 13.23 6.69
C LEU A 493 6.92 12.63 7.05
N ARG A 494 6.93 11.68 7.99
CA ARG A 494 5.73 11.16 8.67
C ARG A 494 5.23 12.15 9.73
N THR A 495 4.86 13.36 9.31
CA THR A 495 4.49 14.50 10.19
C THR A 495 3.26 14.25 11.07
N SER A 496 2.29 13.45 10.59
CA SER A 496 1.15 12.95 11.37
C SER A 496 1.20 11.44 11.47
N LYS A 497 1.26 10.91 12.70
CA LYS A 497 1.26 9.46 12.97
C LYS A 497 -0.10 8.80 12.70
N ALA A 498 -1.17 9.59 12.60
CA ALA A 498 -2.51 9.10 12.33
C ALA A 498 -2.64 8.64 10.87
N GLY A 499 -2.75 7.33 10.65
CA GLY A 499 -3.06 6.73 9.35
C GLY A 499 -1.90 6.58 8.36
N ARG A 500 -0.75 7.23 8.60
CA ARG A 500 0.46 7.12 7.77
C ARG A 500 1.31 5.93 8.19
N ASP A 501 1.41 4.92 7.31
CA ASP A 501 2.23 3.74 7.55
C ASP A 501 3.71 4.05 7.32
N VAL A 502 4.59 3.59 8.21
CA VAL A 502 6.05 3.78 8.11
C VAL A 502 6.63 3.12 6.86
N THR A 503 6.02 2.06 6.33
CA THR A 503 6.48 1.42 5.08
C THR A 503 6.16 2.26 3.83
N LYS A 504 5.27 3.26 3.97
CA LYS A 504 4.97 4.25 2.93
C LYS A 504 5.66 5.59 3.18
N TYR A 505 5.83 5.96 4.44
CA TYR A 505 6.48 7.20 4.89
C TYR A 505 7.65 6.84 5.81
N PRO A 506 8.81 6.49 5.24
CA PRO A 506 9.91 5.90 5.98
C PRO A 506 10.67 6.88 6.88
N ILE A 507 10.44 8.19 6.80
CA ILE A 507 11.18 9.17 7.61
C ILE A 507 10.35 9.59 8.84
N PRO A 508 10.93 9.61 10.06
CA PRO A 508 12.35 9.38 10.37
C PRO A 508 12.70 7.95 10.78
N GLU A 509 11.74 7.03 10.87
CA GLU A 509 12.01 5.75 11.55
C GLU A 509 12.83 4.74 10.73
N CYS A 510 12.70 4.71 9.40
CA CYS A 510 13.48 3.84 8.52
C CYS A 510 14.66 4.56 7.83
N MET A 511 14.69 5.89 7.87
CA MET A 511 15.66 6.71 7.12
C MET A 511 16.12 7.93 7.92
N CYS A 512 17.42 8.20 7.87
CA CYS A 512 18.08 9.25 8.63
C CYS A 512 18.79 10.21 7.68
N ASN A 513 18.92 11.47 8.11
CA ASN A 513 19.72 12.47 7.43
C ASN A 513 20.77 13.02 8.40
N ASN A 514 22.05 12.69 8.15
CA ASN A 514 23.15 13.06 9.04
C ASN A 514 23.45 14.57 9.05
N THR A 515 23.02 15.33 8.04
CA THR A 515 23.29 16.78 7.96
C THR A 515 22.39 17.59 8.89
N ILE A 516 21.19 17.11 9.21
CA ILE A 516 20.22 17.80 10.10
C ILE A 516 20.60 17.63 11.57
N THR A 517 21.23 16.51 11.94
CA THR A 517 21.67 16.23 13.32
C THR A 517 22.80 17.15 13.81
N GLN A 518 23.56 17.79 12.92
CA GLN A 518 24.61 18.74 13.33
C GLN A 518 24.08 20.11 13.76
N HIS A 519 22.88 20.50 13.33
CA HIS A 519 22.30 21.81 13.71
C HIS A 519 21.45 21.79 14.98
N SER A 520 21.18 20.62 15.56
CA SER A 520 20.40 20.47 16.80
C SER A 520 21.26 20.25 18.05
N SER A 521 22.59 20.33 17.90
CA SER A 521 23.57 20.12 18.97
C SER A 521 24.48 21.33 19.21
N ALA A 522 24.07 22.52 18.77
CA ALA A 522 24.78 23.78 18.99
C ALA A 522 24.02 24.69 19.96
#